data_AF-A0A941UH29-F1
#
_entry.id   AF-A0A941UH29-F1
#
_cell.length_a   1.000
_cell.length_b   1.000
_cell.length_c   1.000
_cell.angle_alpha   90.00
_cell.angle_beta   90.00
_cell.angle_gamma   90.00
#
_symmetry.space_group_name_H-M   'P 1'
#
loop_
_entity.id
_entity.type
_entity.pdbx_description
1 polymer ?
#
loop_
_entity_poly.entity_id
_entity_poly.type
_entity_poly.pdbx_seq_one_letter_code
_entity_poly.pdbx_strand_id
1 'polypeptide(L)'
;PEATRDVIERELPGMAEAMRAESLKKTAHAMISRSIAGIRKQTLIVNLPGSPRAVRENLAVILPALSHAVEKIKGDPSDCARPA
;
A
#
# COMPACT_ATOMS: atom_id res chain seq x y z
N PRO A 1 10.57 8.03 3.33
CA PRO A 1 9.65 7.89 2.19
C PRO A 1 10.25 8.35 0.85
N GLU A 2 11.11 9.34 0.91
CA GLU A 2 11.97 9.92 -0.12
C GLU A 2 12.75 8.82 -0.87
N ALA A 3 13.49 7.98 -0.14
CA ALA A 3 14.23 6.87 -0.75
C ALA A 3 13.33 5.91 -1.56
N THR A 4 12.10 5.69 -1.12
CA THR A 4 11.13 4.90 -1.89
C THR A 4 10.71 5.65 -3.16
N ARG A 5 10.45 6.95 -3.06
CA ARG A 5 10.06 7.81 -4.19
C ARG A 5 11.16 7.89 -5.25
N ASP A 6 12.43 7.89 -4.83
CA ASP A 6 13.59 7.95 -5.73
C ASP A 6 13.78 6.67 -6.57
N VAL A 7 13.22 5.53 -6.13
CA VAL A 7 13.46 4.23 -6.78
C VAL A 7 12.23 3.62 -7.45
N ILE A 8 11.02 4.10 -7.14
CA ILE A 8 9.80 3.63 -7.79
C ILE A 8 9.64 4.25 -9.17
N GLU A 9 9.12 3.49 -10.12
CA GLU A 9 8.80 3.93 -11.48
C GLU A 9 7.37 4.48 -11.56
N ARG A 10 6.49 4.01 -10.67
CA ARG A 10 5.09 4.44 -10.58
C ARG A 10 4.59 4.41 -9.15
N GLU A 11 3.88 5.45 -8.73
CA GLU A 11 3.18 5.48 -7.44
C GLU A 11 1.90 4.64 -7.46
N LEU A 12 1.57 4.05 -6.31
CA LEU A 12 0.33 3.32 -6.06
C LEU A 12 -0.39 3.96 -4.86
N PRO A 13 -0.90 5.20 -5.00
CA PRO A 13 -1.34 6.02 -3.88
C PRO A 13 -2.49 5.40 -3.08
N GLY A 14 -3.39 4.66 -3.73
CA GLY A 14 -4.56 4.05 -3.10
C GLY A 14 -4.24 3.12 -1.91
N MET A 15 -3.10 2.42 -1.92
CA MET A 15 -2.68 1.62 -0.76
C MET A 15 -2.30 2.50 0.44
N ALA A 16 -1.57 3.59 0.20
CA ALA A 16 -1.18 4.52 1.25
C ALA A 16 -2.39 5.29 1.80
N GLU A 17 -3.32 5.66 0.92
CA GLU A 17 -4.58 6.30 1.29
C GLU A 17 -5.46 5.39 2.15
N ALA A 18 -5.65 4.13 1.76
CA ALA A 18 -6.44 3.17 2.53
C ALA A 18 -5.85 2.94 3.93
N MET A 19 -4.54 2.73 4.02
CA MET A 19 -3.81 2.61 5.29
C MET A 19 -3.97 3.84 6.19
N ARG A 20 -3.85 5.04 5.62
CA ARG A 20 -4.00 6.30 6.36
C ARG A 20 -5.45 6.51 6.81
N ALA A 21 -6.42 6.24 5.94
CA ALA A 21 -7.84 6.35 6.24
C ALA A 21 -8.26 5.43 7.38
N GLU A 22 -7.79 4.18 7.40
CA GLU A 22 -8.07 3.26 8.50
C GLU A 22 -7.37 3.69 9.79
N SER A 23 -6.12 4.16 9.70
CA SER A 23 -5.39 4.66 10.87
C SER A 23 -6.03 5.91 11.47
N LEU A 24 -6.63 6.78 10.64
CA LEU A 24 -7.35 8.00 11.08
C LEU A 24 -8.57 7.70 11.94
N LYS A 25 -9.23 6.56 11.73
CA LYS A 25 -10.33 6.10 12.61
C LYS A 25 -9.86 5.81 14.04
N LYS A 26 -8.57 5.58 14.25
CA LYS A 26 -7.97 5.22 15.55
C LYS A 26 -7.24 6.37 16.20
N THR A 27 -6.63 7.25 15.41
CA THR A 27 -5.90 8.42 15.93
C THR A 27 -5.83 9.53 14.88
N ALA A 28 -6.06 10.77 15.33
CA ALA A 28 -5.85 11.95 14.49
C ALA A 28 -4.40 12.06 13.99
N HIS A 29 -3.43 11.52 14.73
CA HIS A 29 -2.01 11.58 14.34
C HIS A 29 -1.71 10.81 13.06
N ALA A 30 -2.60 9.95 12.58
CA ALA A 30 -2.41 9.29 11.29
C ALA A 30 -2.30 10.29 10.12
N MET A 31 -2.83 11.52 10.26
CA MET A 31 -2.77 12.54 9.20
C MET A 31 -1.33 12.97 8.83
N ILE A 32 -0.37 12.87 9.76
CA ILE A 32 1.02 13.26 9.50
C ILE A 32 1.85 12.15 8.83
N SER A 33 1.26 10.99 8.56
CA SER A 33 1.96 9.88 7.89
C SER A 33 2.33 10.26 6.46
N ARG A 34 3.63 10.19 6.17
CA ARG A 34 4.21 10.36 4.83
C ARG A 34 4.42 9.02 4.10
N SER A 35 3.73 7.95 4.54
CA SER A 35 3.81 6.64 3.88
C SER A 35 3.40 6.75 2.42
N ILE A 36 4.12 6.05 1.56
CA ILE A 36 3.82 5.89 0.13
C ILE A 36 3.92 4.41 -0.23
N ALA A 37 3.25 4.04 -1.31
CA ALA A 37 3.41 2.74 -1.96
C ALA A 37 3.67 2.98 -3.45
N GLY A 38 4.42 2.08 -4.08
CA GLY A 38 4.77 2.20 -5.48
C GLY A 38 5.37 0.94 -6.04
N ILE A 39 5.67 0.98 -7.33
CA ILE A 39 6.12 -0.16 -8.10
C ILE A 39 7.50 0.17 -8.68
N ARG A 40 8.42 -0.78 -8.58
CA ARG A 40 9.70 -0.77 -9.29
C ARG A 40 9.81 -2.08 -10.07
N LYS A 41 9.86 -2.02 -11.40
CA LYS A 41 9.78 -3.20 -12.27
C LYS A 41 8.55 -4.05 -11.90
N GLN A 42 8.77 -5.27 -11.43
CA GLN A 42 7.73 -6.20 -11.00
C GLN A 42 7.62 -6.32 -9.47
N THR A 43 8.09 -5.32 -8.73
CA THR A 43 8.13 -5.33 -7.27
C THR A 43 7.24 -4.24 -6.69
N LEU A 44 6.31 -4.64 -5.83
CA LEU A 44 5.54 -3.73 -4.98
C LEU A 44 6.39 -3.31 -3.77
N ILE A 45 6.48 -2.01 -3.52
CA ILE A 45 7.16 -1.44 -2.36
C ILE A 45 6.13 -0.64 -1.55
N VAL A 46 6.00 -0.95 -0.26
CA VAL A 46 5.04 -0.30 0.65
C VAL A 46 5.76 0.17 1.91
N ASN A 47 5.65 1.46 2.23
CA ASN A 47 6.18 2.01 3.47
C ASN A 47 5.19 1.80 4.61
N LEU A 48 5.56 0.95 5.58
CA LEU A 48 4.78 0.70 6.78
C LEU A 48 5.27 1.55 7.97
N PRO A 49 4.44 1.78 9.00
CA PRO A 49 4.84 2.51 10.20
C PRO A 49 5.94 1.79 11.00
N GLY A 50 6.63 2.51 11.90
CA GLY A 50 7.77 1.96 12.64
C GLY A 50 7.44 1.02 13.81
N SER A 51 6.21 1.01 14.33
CA SER A 51 5.85 0.16 15.48
C SER A 51 5.23 -1.17 15.03
N PRO A 52 5.55 -2.31 15.68
CA PRO A 52 4.99 -3.61 15.30
C PRO A 52 3.46 -3.67 15.32
N ARG A 53 2.84 -2.94 16.26
CA ARG A 53 1.37 -2.80 16.31
C ARG A 53 0.84 -2.11 15.06
N ALA A 54 1.39 -0.94 14.72
CA ALA A 54 0.93 -0.17 13.58
C ALA A 54 1.20 -0.90 12.24
N VAL A 55 2.29 -1.67 12.15
CA VAL A 55 2.56 -2.58 11.02
C VAL A 55 1.43 -3.58 10.84
N ARG A 56 1.05 -4.33 11.89
CA ARG A 56 -0.04 -5.32 11.80
C ARG A 56 -1.36 -4.69 11.38
N GLU A 57 -1.68 -3.55 11.98
CA GLU A 57 -2.92 -2.83 11.68
C GLU A 57 -2.97 -2.32 10.24
N ASN A 58 -1.88 -1.75 9.73
CA ASN A 58 -1.83 -1.21 8.36
C ASN A 58 -1.72 -2.32 7.32
N LEU A 59 -0.95 -3.37 7.60
CA LEU A 59 -0.82 -4.52 6.71
C LEU A 59 -2.17 -5.22 6.53
N ALA A 60 -2.94 -5.40 7.61
CA ALA A 60 -4.27 -6.02 7.53
C ALA A 60 -5.24 -5.29 6.58
N VAL A 61 -5.09 -3.97 6.41
CA VAL A 61 -5.91 -3.16 5.48
C VAL A 61 -5.63 -3.51 4.03
N ILE A 62 -4.36 -3.68 3.68
CA ILE A 62 -3.94 -3.90 2.30
C ILE A 62 -3.82 -5.37 1.94
N LEU A 63 -3.72 -6.26 2.93
CA LEU A 63 -3.56 -7.71 2.76
C LEU A 63 -4.54 -8.33 1.76
N PRO A 64 -5.86 -8.00 1.76
CA PRO A 64 -6.82 -8.58 0.83
C PRO A 64 -6.54 -8.24 -0.65
N ALA A 65 -5.81 -7.15 -0.92
CA ALA A 65 -5.47 -6.70 -2.26
C ALA A 65 -4.07 -7.14 -2.72
N LEU A 66 -3.21 -7.65 -1.82
CA LEU A 66 -1.80 -7.87 -2.14
C LEU A 66 -1.57 -8.94 -3.22
N SER A 67 -2.28 -10.08 -3.18
CA SER A 67 -2.11 -11.14 -4.19
C SER A 67 -2.42 -10.62 -5.59
N HIS A 68 -3.60 -10.03 -5.74
CA HIS A 68 -4.05 -9.47 -7.01
C HIS A 68 -3.18 -8.30 -7.48
N ALA A 69 -2.74 -7.42 -6.56
CA ALA A 69 -1.82 -6.34 -6.91
C ALA A 69 -0.49 -6.88 -7.48
N VAL A 70 0.06 -7.94 -6.90
CA VAL A 70 1.30 -8.57 -7.39
C VAL A 70 1.09 -9.24 -8.75
N GLU A 71 -0.04 -9.92 -8.96
CA GLU A 71 -0.43 -10.49 -10.26
C GLU A 71 -0.53 -9.41 -11.34
N LYS A 72 -1.21 -8.30 -11.04
CA LYS A 72 -1.30 -7.14 -11.93
C LYS A 72 0.06 -6.53 -12.27
N ILE A 73 0.94 -6.39 -11.29
CA ILE A 73 2.29 -5.89 -11.49
C ILE A 73 3.11 -6.82 -12.39
N LYS A 74 2.84 -8.13 -12.37
CA LYS A 74 3.48 -9.13 -13.24
C LYS A 74 2.85 -9.23 -14.63
N GLY A 75 1.78 -8.47 -14.91
CA GLY A 75 1.15 -8.40 -16.23
C GLY A 75 -0.11 -9.25 -16.39
N ASP A 76 -0.75 -9.67 -15.29
CA ASP A 76 -2.03 -10.38 -15.36
C ASP A 76 -3.16 -9.48 -15.95
N PRO A 77 -3.82 -9.89 -17.06
CA PRO A 77 -4.93 -9.14 -17.64
C PRO A 77 -6.27 -9.27 -16.87
N SER A 78 -6.41 -10.16 -15.89
CA SER A 78 -7.67 -10.45 -15.15
C SER A 78 -8.36 -9.23 -14.54
N ASP A 79 -9.68 -9.07 -14.61
CA ASP A 79 -10.32 -7.85 -14.08
C ASP A 79 -10.14 -7.66 -12.56
N CYS A 80 -10.13 -6.41 -12.11
CA CYS A 80 -10.03 -6.05 -10.69
C CYS A 80 -11.31 -6.39 -9.90
N ALA A 81 -12.44 -6.52 -10.59
CA ALA A 81 -13.68 -6.99 -10.00
C ALA A 81 -13.59 -8.51 -9.82
N ARG A 82 -13.99 -9.02 -8.66
CA ARG A 82 -14.24 -10.46 -8.56
C ARG A 82 -15.39 -10.79 -9.52
N PRO A 83 -15.32 -11.90 -10.27
CA PRO A 83 -16.51 -12.41 -10.93
C PRO A 83 -17.61 -12.56 -9.88
N ALA A 84 -18.80 -12.07 -10.22
CA ALA A 84 -19.99 -12.19 -9.38
C ALA A 84 -20.31 -13.67 -9.07
#